data_AF-A0A0K6S780-F1
#
_entry.id   AF-A0A0K6S780-F1
#
_cell.length_a   1.000
_cell.length_b   1.000
_cell.length_c   1.000
_cell.angle_alpha   90.00
_cell.angle_beta   90.00
_cell.angle_gamma   90.00
#
_symmetry.space_group_name_H-M   'P 1'
#
loop_
_entity.id
_entity.type
_entity.pdbx_description
1 polymer ?
#
loop_
_entity_poly.entity_id
_entity_poly.type
_entity_poly.pdbx_seq_one_letter_code
_entity_poly.pdbx_strand_id
1 'polypeptide(L)'
;MDLLPNGNCERLLPVDGELCTERVDLEAGHKVAGKRLEGQEDASGALGQKPPSDSGAVSSLKPEGAAPAGTTTEPIQPQKSSYKYSAEEWWLDPYDSDWWNSFDLFVLVAMSLWLLANLWSTHIVMPRFFSDFYTHHWKFFAVQALEAVVMLCIGACGGYLALVHNVRVNYTRKVQHFCAYLTPLLANLFYNSPYRRGSDEWLVMKSWNYWSTLMSFGILIYPVRTRVKFIKFVFAGLDRPEDRPNTLKWLMTQIFLGYVIILAFQWYFTYMHNGTASLLVFIPVLVTGIGDGLAEPVGVRFGAHKYSAYALCSNKKYTRSLEGSLCVYLSGVVFTGCFFNNFTQRVHFWVTLLVLPPLMTVAEAVSPHTWDTPFLMLTGCLVIWAVSFL
;
A
#
# COMPACT_ATOMS: atom_id res chain seq x y z
N MET A 1 -45.75 23.85 -27.03
CA MET A 1 -45.67 24.28 -25.62
C MET A 1 -44.26 24.75 -25.41
N ASP A 2 -44.17 26.02 -25.08
CA ASP A 2 -43.12 26.86 -25.62
C ASP A 2 -42.19 27.32 -24.50
N LEU A 3 -41.00 27.77 -24.89
CA LEU A 3 -39.98 28.21 -23.95
C LEU A 3 -40.38 29.54 -23.31
N LEU A 4 -40.24 29.63 -21.99
CA LEU A 4 -39.84 30.86 -21.32
C LEU A 4 -38.59 30.59 -20.45
N PRO A 5 -37.67 31.55 -20.32
CA PRO A 5 -36.31 31.30 -19.82
C PRO A 5 -36.16 31.51 -18.31
N ASN A 6 -34.93 31.31 -17.82
CA ASN A 6 -34.44 31.67 -16.48
C ASN A 6 -35.06 30.88 -15.31
N GLY A 7 -34.86 29.56 -15.32
CA GLY A 7 -35.20 28.65 -14.21
C GLY A 7 -34.30 28.77 -12.98
N ASN A 8 -34.28 29.93 -12.32
CA ASN A 8 -33.78 30.04 -10.94
C ASN A 8 -34.82 29.48 -9.98
N CYS A 9 -34.56 28.31 -9.40
CA CYS A 9 -35.36 27.78 -8.29
C CYS A 9 -34.77 28.22 -6.96
N GLU A 10 -35.30 29.30 -6.40
CA GLU A 10 -35.06 29.67 -5.00
C GLU A 10 -35.56 28.55 -4.07
N ARG A 11 -34.83 28.28 -2.98
CA ARG A 11 -35.31 27.43 -1.90
C ARG A 11 -35.17 28.15 -0.57
N LEU A 12 -36.33 28.50 -0.01
CA LEU A 12 -36.49 29.27 1.22
C LEU A 12 -35.71 28.65 2.39
N LEU A 13 -34.99 29.51 3.12
CA LEU A 13 -34.57 29.28 4.50
C LEU A 13 -35.25 30.36 5.38
N PRO A 14 -35.66 30.03 6.62
CA PRO A 14 -36.27 31.00 7.51
C PRO A 14 -35.24 32.03 7.99
N VAL A 15 -35.71 33.27 8.20
CA VAL A 15 -34.91 34.41 8.66
C VAL A 15 -34.85 34.43 10.18
N ASP A 16 -33.68 34.72 10.73
CA ASP A 16 -33.51 35.42 12.01
C ASP A 16 -32.19 36.22 11.99
N GLY A 17 -32.22 37.47 12.47
CA GLY A 17 -31.03 38.21 12.92
C GLY A 17 -30.07 38.83 11.88
N GLU A 18 -30.35 40.11 11.57
CA GLU A 18 -29.39 41.19 11.23
C GLU A 18 -29.01 41.49 9.74
N LEU A 19 -28.87 42.78 9.47
CA LEU A 19 -28.52 43.35 8.16
C LEU A 19 -27.03 43.70 8.11
N CYS A 20 -26.28 43.04 7.22
CA CYS A 20 -25.07 43.62 6.62
C CYS A 20 -25.21 43.57 5.09
N THR A 21 -25.47 44.72 4.47
CA THR A 21 -25.49 44.86 3.01
C THR A 21 -24.09 45.14 2.49
N GLU A 22 -23.48 44.18 1.78
CA GLU A 22 -22.31 44.45 0.95
C GLU A 22 -22.47 43.76 -0.40
N ARG A 23 -22.28 44.52 -1.49
CA ARG A 23 -22.27 43.97 -2.84
C ARG A 23 -20.88 43.47 -3.16
N VAL A 24 -20.80 42.25 -3.68
CA VAL A 24 -19.61 41.78 -4.41
C VAL A 24 -19.93 41.88 -5.90
N ASP A 25 -19.69 43.06 -6.48
CA ASP A 25 -19.81 43.26 -7.92
C ASP A 25 -18.62 42.56 -8.63
N LEU A 26 -18.94 41.64 -9.55
CA LEU A 26 -17.96 40.85 -10.30
C LEU A 26 -17.68 41.47 -11.67
N GLU A 27 -16.54 42.16 -11.87
CA GLU A 27 -15.92 42.22 -13.21
C GLU A 27 -14.42 42.58 -13.25
N ALA A 28 -13.79 42.04 -14.31
CA ALA A 28 -12.42 42.13 -14.85
C ALA A 28 -11.45 43.29 -14.49
N GLY A 29 -10.13 43.01 -14.55
CA GLY A 29 -9.17 44.00 -15.09
C GLY A 29 -7.68 43.90 -14.70
N HIS A 30 -6.79 43.65 -15.68
CA HIS A 30 -5.33 43.76 -15.56
C HIS A 30 -4.79 45.17 -15.19
N LYS A 31 -3.85 45.24 -14.23
CA LYS A 31 -2.55 46.00 -14.21
C LYS A 31 -1.90 45.81 -12.82
N VAL A 32 -0.61 45.49 -12.62
CA VAL A 32 0.68 45.98 -13.16
C VAL A 32 1.16 47.31 -12.55
N ALA A 33 2.15 47.19 -11.66
CA ALA A 33 3.14 48.18 -11.19
C ALA A 33 2.68 49.44 -10.41
N GLY A 34 3.50 49.83 -9.41
CA GLY A 34 3.40 51.14 -8.73
C GLY A 34 4.01 51.17 -7.32
N LYS A 35 5.18 51.80 -7.16
CA LYS A 35 5.65 52.31 -5.86
C LYS A 35 5.03 53.69 -5.62
N ARG A 36 4.94 54.11 -4.34
CA ARG A 36 5.43 55.41 -3.78
C ARG A 36 4.43 56.14 -2.86
N LEU A 37 4.82 56.21 -1.59
CA LEU A 37 4.63 57.29 -0.61
C LEU A 37 5.96 57.28 0.19
N GLU A 38 6.72 58.34 0.48
CA GLU A 38 6.50 59.79 0.68
C GLU A 38 5.62 60.12 1.90
N GLY A 39 6.08 60.92 2.87
CA GLY A 39 7.40 61.57 3.01
C GLY A 39 7.50 62.42 4.29
N GLN A 40 8.53 63.27 4.39
CA GLN A 40 8.84 64.24 5.47
C GLN A 40 9.36 63.57 6.79
N GLU A 41 10.58 63.82 7.29
CA GLU A 41 11.31 65.05 7.74
C GLU A 41 11.13 65.29 9.27
N ASP A 42 12.12 65.73 10.06
CA ASP A 42 13.37 66.41 9.69
C ASP A 42 14.55 66.26 10.71
N ALA A 43 15.80 66.41 10.20
CA ALA A 43 17.09 66.86 10.80
C ALA A 43 17.59 66.35 12.22
N SER A 44 18.86 66.47 12.66
CA SER A 44 20.09 67.15 12.16
C SER A 44 21.40 66.46 12.64
N GLY A 45 22.46 66.46 11.80
CA GLY A 45 23.89 66.59 12.21
C GLY A 45 24.69 65.36 12.74
N ALA A 46 26.03 65.40 12.83
CA ALA A 46 27.04 65.39 11.74
C ALA A 46 28.50 65.32 12.30
N LEU A 47 29.39 64.51 11.68
CA LEU A 47 30.88 64.48 11.84
C LEU A 47 31.43 64.09 13.26
N GLY A 48 32.66 63.59 13.46
CA GLY A 48 33.72 63.08 12.56
C GLY A 48 35.06 62.82 13.29
N GLN A 49 36.04 62.17 12.62
CA GLN A 49 37.48 61.97 12.99
C GLN A 49 37.89 60.79 13.94
N LYS A 50 39.21 60.53 14.03
CA LYS A 50 39.87 59.22 14.35
C LYS A 50 41.39 59.41 14.71
N PRO A 51 42.18 58.32 14.93
CA PRO A 51 42.63 57.68 16.19
C PRO A 51 43.91 58.40 16.76
N PRO A 52 45.15 57.87 17.01
CA PRO A 52 45.78 56.51 16.98
C PRO A 52 45.75 55.83 18.38
N SER A 53 46.65 54.97 18.92
CA SER A 53 47.93 54.30 18.52
C SER A 53 48.23 53.05 19.40
N ASP A 54 48.82 52.00 18.80
CA ASP A 54 50.00 51.18 19.22
C ASP A 54 50.20 50.64 20.67
N SER A 55 50.81 49.46 20.93
CA SER A 55 51.22 48.30 20.07
C SER A 55 51.67 47.05 20.91
N GLY A 56 51.80 45.87 20.26
CA GLY A 56 52.44 44.63 20.79
C GLY A 56 51.45 43.54 21.25
N ALA A 57 51.31 42.31 20.68
CA ALA A 57 52.13 41.38 19.87
C ALA A 57 53.14 40.53 20.70
N VAL A 58 53.30 39.19 20.54
CA VAL A 58 52.57 38.15 19.76
C VAL A 58 52.99 36.73 20.27
N SER A 59 52.34 35.63 19.81
CA SER A 59 52.79 34.20 19.90
C SER A 59 52.52 33.44 21.22
N SER A 60 52.18 32.13 21.25
CA SER A 60 51.48 31.23 20.31
C SER A 60 51.09 29.89 21.01
N LEU A 61 50.53 28.94 20.23
CA LEU A 61 50.20 27.53 20.54
C LEU A 61 48.83 27.18 21.19
N LYS A 62 48.25 26.13 20.61
CA LYS A 62 47.09 25.27 20.98
C LYS A 62 47.62 23.80 20.87
N PRO A 63 46.87 22.73 21.20
CA PRO A 63 45.46 22.60 21.61
C PRO A 63 45.36 22.18 23.10
N GLU A 64 44.29 21.61 23.70
CA GLU A 64 43.14 20.86 23.17
C GLU A 64 41.98 20.83 24.18
N GLY A 65 40.74 20.66 23.69
CA GLY A 65 39.55 20.46 24.54
C GLY A 65 38.36 21.38 24.24
N ALA A 66 37.37 20.86 23.52
CA ALA A 66 35.98 21.34 23.51
C ALA A 66 35.07 20.27 22.89
N ALA A 67 33.99 19.88 23.59
CA ALA A 67 32.93 19.07 22.99
C ALA A 67 31.95 19.99 22.23
N PRO A 68 31.46 19.60 21.04
CA PRO A 68 30.46 20.38 20.33
C PRO A 68 29.09 20.24 21.01
N ALA A 69 28.61 21.33 21.61
CA ALA A 69 27.20 21.46 22.00
C ALA A 69 26.35 21.79 20.76
N GLY A 70 25.05 21.47 20.82
CA GLY A 70 24.06 21.94 19.83
C GLY A 70 23.57 20.87 18.86
N THR A 71 22.77 19.93 19.36
CA THR A 71 21.77 19.24 18.52
C THR A 71 20.39 19.67 19.01
N THR A 72 19.72 20.54 18.26
CA THR A 72 18.34 20.97 18.55
C THR A 72 17.42 19.77 18.43
N THR A 73 16.99 19.23 19.56
CA THR A 73 15.94 18.20 19.60
C THR A 73 14.60 18.84 19.26
N GLU A 74 14.19 18.77 17.99
CA GLU A 74 12.80 19.05 17.63
C GLU A 74 11.87 18.16 18.48
N PRO A 75 10.77 18.70 19.02
CA PRO A 75 9.85 17.93 19.84
C PRO A 75 9.22 16.82 18.99
N ILE A 76 9.38 15.58 19.45
CA ILE A 76 8.93 14.37 18.76
C ILE A 76 7.42 14.48 18.50
N GLN A 77 7.03 14.71 17.24
CA GLN A 77 5.65 14.57 16.79
C GLN A 77 5.22 13.11 17.01
N PRO A 78 4.28 12.81 17.92
CA PRO A 78 3.79 11.45 18.07
C PRO A 78 3.04 11.07 16.79
N GLN A 79 3.48 10.00 16.12
CA GLN A 79 2.87 9.53 14.87
C GLN A 79 1.39 9.22 15.10
N LYS A 80 0.50 10.11 14.62
CA LYS A 80 -0.95 10.06 14.85
C LYS A 80 -1.58 8.86 14.13
N SER A 81 -1.57 7.69 14.77
CA SER A 81 -2.17 6.42 14.32
C SER A 81 -3.72 6.41 14.34
N SER A 82 -4.33 7.57 14.10
CA SER A 82 -5.75 7.83 14.32
C SER A 82 -6.27 9.02 13.50
N TYR A 83 -5.90 9.12 12.22
CA TYR A 83 -6.62 10.00 11.31
C TYR A 83 -8.02 9.44 11.05
N LYS A 84 -9.04 10.15 11.59
CA LYS A 84 -10.36 10.14 10.97
C LYS A 84 -10.25 10.96 9.68
N TYR A 85 -11.03 10.64 8.67
CA TYR A 85 -11.24 11.55 7.55
C TYR A 85 -11.85 12.86 8.06
N SER A 86 -11.19 14.00 7.80
CA SER A 86 -11.95 15.26 7.68
C SER A 86 -12.85 15.15 6.46
N ALA A 87 -14.04 15.76 6.50
CA ALA A 87 -14.90 15.86 5.32
C ALA A 87 -14.14 16.54 4.16
N GLU A 88 -13.38 17.59 4.47
CA GLU A 88 -12.69 18.43 3.49
C GLU A 88 -11.50 17.77 2.80
N GLU A 89 -10.95 16.69 3.37
CA GLU A 89 -9.82 15.94 2.80
C GLU A 89 -10.23 14.93 1.71
N TRP A 90 -11.52 14.67 1.50
CA TRP A 90 -12.04 13.68 0.54
C TRP A 90 -11.94 14.07 -0.94
N TRP A 91 -11.61 15.33 -1.22
CA TRP A 91 -11.68 15.93 -2.56
C TRP A 91 -10.42 16.66 -3.02
N LEU A 92 -9.37 16.71 -2.20
CA LEU A 92 -8.04 17.17 -2.63
C LEU A 92 -7.34 16.06 -3.43
N ASP A 93 -7.66 15.93 -4.72
CA ASP A 93 -7.02 15.00 -5.68
C ASP A 93 -5.72 15.65 -6.23
N PRO A 94 -4.50 15.27 -5.79
CA PRO A 94 -3.29 16.06 -6.04
C PRO A 94 -2.63 15.83 -7.42
N TYR A 95 -3.43 15.52 -8.44
CA TYR A 95 -2.95 15.30 -9.80
C TYR A 95 -2.98 16.59 -10.62
N ASP A 96 -1.98 17.44 -10.39
CA ASP A 96 -1.67 18.61 -11.22
C ASP A 96 -1.16 18.23 -12.63
N SER A 97 -0.97 16.93 -12.91
CA SER A 97 -0.42 16.40 -14.16
C SER A 97 -1.36 15.41 -14.86
N ASP A 98 -1.33 15.44 -16.21
CA ASP A 98 -2.06 14.50 -17.04
C ASP A 98 -1.76 13.03 -16.68
N TRP A 99 -2.81 12.23 -16.54
CA TRP A 99 -2.72 10.82 -16.15
C TRP A 99 -1.91 9.94 -17.14
N TRP A 100 -1.69 10.42 -18.37
CA TRP A 100 -0.78 9.78 -19.33
C TRP A 100 0.69 9.78 -18.87
N ASN A 101 1.08 10.73 -18.00
CA ASN A 101 2.40 10.76 -17.37
C ASN A 101 2.38 10.18 -15.94
N SER A 102 1.27 9.58 -15.50
CA SER A 102 1.13 9.05 -14.13
C SER A 102 1.47 7.56 -14.02
N PHE A 103 1.53 7.09 -12.77
CA PHE A 103 1.67 5.66 -12.46
C PHE A 103 0.49 4.82 -13.00
N ASP A 104 -0.68 5.42 -13.23
CA ASP A 104 -1.87 4.74 -13.75
C ASP A 104 -1.64 4.21 -15.18
N LEU A 105 -0.90 4.93 -16.04
CA LEU A 105 -0.53 4.43 -17.36
C LEU A 105 0.48 3.27 -17.26
N PHE A 106 1.47 3.37 -16.36
CA PHE A 106 2.42 2.28 -16.12
C PHE A 106 1.71 0.99 -15.68
N VAL A 107 0.71 1.10 -14.79
CA VAL A 107 -0.16 -0.02 -14.38
C VAL A 107 -0.86 -0.65 -15.58
N LEU A 108 -1.51 0.16 -16.42
CA LEU A 108 -2.22 -0.32 -17.61
C LEU A 108 -1.28 -1.03 -18.60
N VAL A 109 -0.08 -0.48 -18.83
CA VAL A 109 0.94 -1.11 -19.69
C VAL A 109 1.44 -2.42 -19.09
N ALA A 110 1.82 -2.46 -17.80
CA ALA A 110 2.30 -3.66 -17.14
C ALA A 110 1.24 -4.79 -17.12
N MET A 111 -0.03 -4.45 -16.87
CA MET A 111 -1.14 -5.40 -16.91
C MET A 111 -1.46 -5.87 -18.33
N SER A 112 -1.27 -5.03 -19.35
CA SER A 112 -1.42 -5.42 -20.76
C SER A 112 -0.30 -6.36 -21.20
N LEU A 113 0.95 -6.11 -20.78
CA LEU A 113 2.08 -7.01 -21.04
C LEU A 113 1.90 -8.37 -20.35
N TRP A 114 1.41 -8.40 -19.10
CA TRP A 114 1.09 -9.65 -18.41
C TRP A 114 -0.10 -10.38 -19.07
N LEU A 115 -1.12 -9.66 -19.56
CA LEU A 115 -2.20 -10.27 -20.35
C LEU A 115 -1.66 -10.95 -21.63
N LEU A 116 -0.77 -10.27 -22.37
CA LEU A 116 -0.13 -10.84 -23.56
C LEU A 116 0.74 -12.06 -23.22
N ALA A 117 1.51 -12.02 -22.12
CA ALA A 117 2.29 -13.16 -21.65
C ALA A 117 1.41 -14.35 -21.23
N ASN A 118 0.27 -14.09 -20.58
CA ASN A 118 -0.73 -15.10 -20.21
C ASN A 118 -1.39 -15.73 -21.45
N LEU A 119 -1.76 -14.93 -22.45
CA LEU A 119 -2.30 -15.43 -23.73
C LEU A 119 -1.28 -16.29 -24.49
N TRP A 120 -0.03 -15.83 -24.58
CA TRP A 120 1.06 -16.53 -25.26
C TRP A 120 1.43 -17.86 -24.58
N SER A 121 1.60 -17.86 -23.25
CA SER A 121 1.86 -19.07 -22.48
C SER A 121 0.68 -20.05 -22.50
N THR A 122 -0.56 -19.56 -22.49
CA THR A 122 -1.77 -20.39 -22.68
C THR A 122 -1.78 -21.06 -24.04
N HIS A 123 -1.45 -20.33 -25.11
CA HIS A 123 -1.39 -20.89 -26.47
C HIS A 123 -0.30 -21.97 -26.61
N ILE A 124 0.84 -21.83 -25.92
CA ILE A 124 1.93 -22.83 -25.95
C ILE A 124 1.60 -24.06 -25.09
N VAL A 125 1.19 -23.85 -23.84
CA VAL A 125 1.00 -24.93 -22.85
C VAL A 125 -0.32 -25.67 -23.05
N MET A 126 -1.37 -24.96 -23.49
CA MET A 126 -2.70 -25.52 -23.72
C MET A 126 -3.25 -25.09 -25.10
N PRO A 127 -2.73 -25.62 -26.22
CA PRO A 127 -3.12 -25.17 -27.56
C PRO A 127 -4.62 -25.28 -27.89
N ARG A 128 -5.37 -26.13 -27.18
CA ARG A 128 -6.83 -26.31 -27.32
C ARG A 128 -7.67 -25.47 -26.35
N PHE A 129 -7.05 -24.67 -25.48
CA PHE A 129 -7.76 -23.90 -24.44
C PHE A 129 -8.87 -23.00 -24.99
N PHE A 130 -8.64 -22.39 -26.17
CA PHE A 130 -9.63 -21.50 -26.78
C PHE A 130 -10.73 -22.25 -27.55
N SER A 131 -10.48 -23.47 -28.05
CA SER A 131 -11.52 -24.33 -28.63
C SER A 131 -12.40 -24.99 -27.55
N ASP A 132 -11.79 -25.44 -26.45
CA ASP A 132 -12.46 -26.12 -25.34
C ASP A 132 -12.94 -25.15 -24.23
N PHE A 133 -12.94 -23.83 -24.51
CA PHE A 133 -13.24 -22.78 -23.55
C PHE A 133 -14.63 -22.94 -22.91
N TYR A 134 -15.66 -23.08 -23.75
CA TYR A 134 -17.06 -23.17 -23.32
C TYR A 134 -17.42 -24.52 -22.67
N THR A 135 -16.62 -25.56 -22.86
CA THR A 135 -16.83 -26.89 -22.28
C THR A 135 -16.08 -27.05 -20.95
N HIS A 136 -14.83 -26.61 -20.86
CA HIS A 136 -13.94 -26.90 -19.73
C HIS A 136 -13.48 -25.66 -18.94
N HIS A 137 -13.21 -24.53 -19.60
CA HIS A 137 -12.39 -23.46 -19.01
C HIS A 137 -13.18 -22.24 -18.51
N TRP A 138 -14.39 -21.97 -19.02
CA TRP A 138 -15.21 -20.82 -18.59
C TRP A 138 -15.46 -20.77 -17.08
N LYS A 139 -15.57 -21.94 -16.42
CA LYS A 139 -15.77 -22.05 -14.96
C LYS A 139 -14.65 -21.40 -14.17
N PHE A 140 -13.41 -21.49 -14.64
CA PHE A 140 -12.28 -20.81 -14.01
C PHE A 140 -12.48 -19.29 -14.03
N PHE A 141 -12.79 -18.70 -15.19
CA PHE A 141 -13.01 -17.25 -15.31
C PHE A 141 -14.27 -16.77 -14.60
N ALA A 142 -15.33 -17.58 -14.52
CA ALA A 142 -16.51 -17.29 -13.72
C ALA A 142 -16.17 -17.19 -12.22
N VAL A 143 -15.28 -18.07 -11.73
CA VAL A 143 -14.74 -17.98 -10.36
C VAL A 143 -13.87 -16.73 -10.19
N GLN A 144 -12.97 -16.41 -11.14
CA GLN A 144 -12.17 -15.17 -11.07
C GLN A 144 -13.04 -13.90 -11.04
N ALA A 145 -14.12 -13.87 -11.83
CA ALA A 145 -15.09 -12.77 -11.83
C ALA A 145 -15.83 -12.68 -10.48
N LEU A 146 -16.20 -13.82 -9.89
CA LEU A 146 -16.81 -13.87 -8.56
C LEU A 146 -15.84 -13.40 -7.46
N GLU A 147 -14.57 -13.83 -7.49
CA GLU A 147 -13.53 -13.34 -6.57
C GLU A 147 -13.39 -11.81 -6.67
N ALA A 148 -13.32 -11.26 -7.89
CA ALA A 148 -13.23 -9.82 -8.11
C ALA A 148 -14.48 -9.06 -7.62
N VAL A 149 -15.69 -9.58 -7.84
CA VAL A 149 -16.94 -8.99 -7.33
C VAL A 149 -16.97 -9.02 -5.80
N VAL A 150 -16.60 -10.14 -5.18
CA VAL A 150 -16.51 -10.27 -3.71
C VAL A 150 -15.52 -9.26 -3.13
N MET A 151 -14.35 -9.10 -3.75
CA MET A 151 -13.35 -8.11 -3.32
C MET A 151 -13.81 -6.66 -3.48
N LEU A 152 -14.53 -6.33 -4.55
CA LEU A 152 -15.15 -5.01 -4.73
C LEU A 152 -16.27 -4.75 -3.71
N CYS A 153 -17.10 -5.76 -3.40
CA CYS A 153 -18.11 -5.66 -2.34
C CYS A 153 -17.48 -5.44 -0.96
N ILE A 154 -16.42 -6.19 -0.62
CA ILE A 154 -15.71 -6.04 0.66
C ILE A 154 -15.04 -4.66 0.76
N GLY A 155 -14.41 -4.19 -0.32
CA GLY A 155 -13.86 -2.83 -0.37
C GLY A 155 -14.93 -1.74 -0.27
N ALA A 156 -16.12 -1.95 -0.84
CA ALA A 156 -17.26 -1.04 -0.67
C ALA A 156 -17.78 -1.03 0.78
N CYS A 157 -17.86 -2.18 1.44
CA CYS A 157 -18.14 -2.24 2.88
C CYS A 157 -17.07 -1.52 3.71
N GLY A 158 -15.79 -1.64 3.34
CA GLY A 158 -14.70 -0.86 3.91
C GLY A 158 -14.89 0.65 3.75
N GLY A 159 -15.20 1.11 2.53
CA GLY A 159 -15.53 2.51 2.24
C GLY A 159 -16.73 3.03 3.04
N TYR A 160 -17.79 2.23 3.17
CA TYR A 160 -18.96 2.57 3.99
C TYR A 160 -18.61 2.73 5.48
N LEU A 161 -17.81 1.81 6.03
CA LEU A 161 -17.35 1.89 7.42
C LEU A 161 -16.44 3.09 7.66
N ALA A 162 -15.56 3.42 6.70
CA ALA A 162 -14.68 4.59 6.77
C ALA A 162 -15.46 5.93 6.69
N LEU A 163 -16.41 6.04 5.75
CA LEU A 163 -17.23 7.25 5.54
C LEU A 163 -18.29 7.44 6.63
N VAL A 164 -19.20 6.48 6.76
CA VAL A 164 -20.46 6.67 7.48
C VAL A 164 -20.26 6.40 8.96
N HIS A 165 -19.53 5.35 9.30
CA HIS A 165 -19.24 4.97 10.69
C HIS A 165 -17.92 5.53 11.23
N ASN A 166 -17.17 6.32 10.44
CA ASN A 166 -15.91 6.95 10.85
C ASN A 166 -14.86 5.95 11.41
N VAL A 167 -14.88 4.71 10.91
CA VAL A 167 -13.90 3.67 11.26
C VAL A 167 -12.53 4.05 10.68
N ARG A 168 -11.45 3.86 11.44
CA ARG A 168 -10.09 4.18 10.97
C ARG A 168 -9.72 3.32 9.77
N VAL A 169 -9.19 3.93 8.71
CA VAL A 169 -8.86 3.27 7.43
C VAL A 169 -7.88 2.11 7.61
N ASN A 170 -6.99 2.17 8.60
CA ASN A 170 -6.09 1.05 8.96
C ASN A 170 -6.85 -0.27 9.19
N TYR A 171 -7.99 -0.22 9.88
CA TYR A 171 -8.82 -1.42 10.11
C TYR A 171 -9.50 -1.90 8.83
N THR A 172 -10.09 -1.00 8.02
CA THR A 172 -10.76 -1.38 6.77
C THR A 172 -9.76 -1.94 5.75
N ARG A 173 -8.56 -1.35 5.66
CA ARG A 173 -7.46 -1.85 4.82
C ARG A 173 -6.98 -3.24 5.27
N LYS A 174 -6.78 -3.47 6.58
CA LYS A 174 -6.34 -4.78 7.11
C LYS A 174 -7.43 -5.85 6.99
N VAL A 175 -8.71 -5.51 7.13
CA VAL A 175 -9.83 -6.41 6.78
C VAL A 175 -9.81 -6.77 5.30
N GLN A 176 -9.70 -5.78 4.40
CA GLN A 176 -9.65 -6.06 2.95
C GLN A 176 -8.39 -6.85 2.55
N HIS A 177 -7.24 -6.62 3.19
CA HIS A 177 -6.03 -7.44 3.03
C HIS A 177 -6.28 -8.90 3.43
N PHE A 178 -6.80 -9.15 4.64
CA PHE A 178 -7.14 -10.49 5.11
C PHE A 178 -8.12 -11.19 4.14
N CYS A 179 -9.16 -10.47 3.69
CA CYS A 179 -10.11 -10.97 2.71
C CYS A 179 -9.49 -11.25 1.33
N ALA A 180 -8.48 -10.49 0.88
CA ALA A 180 -7.79 -10.73 -0.38
C ALA A 180 -7.02 -12.06 -0.40
N TYR A 181 -6.53 -12.52 0.75
CA TYR A 181 -5.92 -13.84 0.89
C TYR A 181 -6.94 -14.95 1.17
N LEU A 182 -8.01 -14.67 1.93
CA LEU A 182 -9.03 -15.66 2.27
C LEU A 182 -9.95 -16.01 1.08
N THR A 183 -10.34 -15.03 0.26
CA THR A 183 -11.26 -15.21 -0.88
C THR A 183 -10.79 -16.31 -1.86
N PRO A 184 -9.55 -16.30 -2.40
CA PRO A 184 -9.08 -17.37 -3.27
C PRO A 184 -8.93 -18.72 -2.57
N LEU A 185 -8.67 -18.75 -1.26
CA LEU A 185 -8.63 -20.01 -0.50
C LEU A 185 -10.03 -20.64 -0.40
N LEU A 186 -11.06 -19.83 -0.13
CA LEU A 186 -12.45 -20.27 -0.13
C LEU A 186 -12.92 -20.67 -1.54
N ALA A 187 -12.52 -19.95 -2.58
CA ALA A 187 -12.85 -20.28 -3.96
C ALA A 187 -12.36 -21.69 -4.37
N ASN A 188 -11.18 -22.11 -3.88
CA ASN A 188 -10.65 -23.46 -4.10
C ASN A 188 -11.43 -24.57 -3.38
N LEU A 189 -12.36 -24.25 -2.46
CA LEU A 189 -13.30 -25.22 -1.87
C LEU A 189 -14.50 -25.49 -2.78
N PHE A 190 -14.94 -24.49 -3.54
CA PHE A 190 -16.09 -24.58 -4.45
C PHE A 190 -15.67 -24.95 -5.89
N TYR A 191 -14.44 -24.60 -6.28
CA TYR A 191 -13.86 -24.93 -7.59
C TYR A 191 -12.68 -25.88 -7.43
N ASN A 192 -12.98 -27.18 -7.57
CA ASN A 192 -11.95 -28.19 -7.81
C ASN A 192 -11.36 -27.98 -9.21
N SER A 193 -10.22 -27.27 -9.26
CA SER A 193 -9.44 -27.05 -10.47
C SER A 193 -9.07 -28.39 -11.14
N PRO A 194 -9.32 -28.58 -12.45
CA PRO A 194 -8.98 -29.81 -13.15
C PRO A 194 -7.46 -29.96 -13.38
N TYR A 195 -6.72 -28.87 -13.25
CA TYR A 195 -5.28 -28.81 -13.50
C TYR A 195 -4.49 -29.42 -12.35
N ARG A 196 -3.67 -30.43 -12.67
CA ARG A 196 -2.79 -31.10 -11.71
C ARG A 196 -1.83 -30.08 -11.07
N ARG A 197 -1.83 -29.97 -9.74
CA ARG A 197 -0.92 -29.06 -9.01
C ARG A 197 0.54 -29.40 -9.36
N GLY A 198 1.34 -28.38 -9.69
CA GLY A 198 2.69 -28.58 -10.21
C GLY A 198 2.75 -29.10 -11.66
N SER A 199 1.75 -28.81 -12.49
CA SER A 199 1.87 -28.85 -13.96
C SER A 199 2.06 -27.43 -14.53
N ASP A 200 2.62 -27.38 -15.74
CA ASP A 200 2.73 -26.17 -16.57
C ASP A 200 1.36 -25.45 -16.68
N GLU A 201 0.29 -26.21 -16.93
CA GLU A 201 -1.08 -25.70 -17.03
C GLU A 201 -1.52 -25.02 -15.73
N TRP A 202 -1.21 -25.63 -14.58
CA TRP A 202 -1.53 -25.09 -13.26
C TRP A 202 -0.76 -23.80 -12.96
N LEU A 203 0.50 -23.69 -13.40
CA LEU A 203 1.28 -22.46 -13.29
C LEU A 203 0.71 -21.34 -14.17
N VAL A 204 0.34 -21.63 -15.43
CA VAL A 204 -0.31 -20.66 -16.33
C VAL A 204 -1.66 -20.20 -15.77
N MET A 205 -2.47 -21.12 -15.24
CA MET A 205 -3.74 -20.79 -14.59
C MET A 205 -3.55 -20.02 -13.28
N LYS A 206 -2.46 -20.23 -12.54
CA LYS A 206 -2.10 -19.38 -11.40
C LYS A 206 -1.70 -17.97 -11.84
N SER A 207 -0.95 -17.83 -12.93
CA SER A 207 -0.63 -16.53 -13.54
C SER A 207 -1.89 -15.76 -13.97
N TRP A 208 -2.90 -16.45 -14.50
CA TRP A 208 -4.23 -15.85 -14.77
C TRP A 208 -4.97 -15.43 -13.50
N ASN A 209 -4.97 -16.25 -12.43
CA ASN A 209 -5.60 -15.90 -11.15
C ASN A 209 -4.98 -14.62 -10.56
N TYR A 210 -3.65 -14.55 -10.48
CA TYR A 210 -2.94 -13.36 -9.98
C TYR A 210 -3.17 -12.11 -10.86
N TRP A 211 -3.24 -12.26 -12.19
CA TRP A 211 -3.60 -11.16 -13.09
C TRP A 211 -5.03 -10.67 -12.85
N SER A 212 -6.00 -11.57 -12.71
CA SER A 212 -7.40 -11.23 -12.40
C SER A 212 -7.57 -10.56 -11.04
N THR A 213 -6.86 -11.03 -10.00
CA THR A 213 -6.87 -10.37 -8.69
C THR A 213 -6.27 -8.96 -8.79
N LEU A 214 -5.14 -8.79 -9.51
CA LEU A 214 -4.53 -7.48 -9.73
C LEU A 214 -5.46 -6.55 -10.54
N MET A 215 -6.24 -7.07 -11.49
CA MET A 215 -7.25 -6.31 -12.24
C MET A 215 -8.32 -5.70 -11.33
N SER A 216 -8.71 -6.37 -10.24
CA SER A 216 -9.67 -5.81 -9.27
C SER A 216 -9.16 -4.51 -8.60
N PHE A 217 -7.84 -4.39 -8.41
CA PHE A 217 -7.18 -3.16 -7.94
C PHE A 217 -6.84 -2.21 -9.10
N GLY A 218 -6.56 -2.72 -10.30
CA GLY A 218 -6.35 -1.93 -11.52
C GLY A 218 -7.59 -1.13 -11.96
N ILE A 219 -8.80 -1.54 -11.56
CA ILE A 219 -10.03 -0.74 -11.73
C ILE A 219 -10.00 0.55 -10.88
N LEU A 220 -9.17 0.64 -9.84
CA LEU A 220 -9.11 1.80 -8.93
C LEU A 220 -8.26 2.98 -9.47
N ILE A 221 -7.73 2.88 -10.70
CA ILE A 221 -6.94 3.95 -11.34
C ILE A 221 -7.69 5.28 -11.46
N TYR A 222 -6.93 6.38 -11.49
CA TYR A 222 -7.44 7.75 -11.53
C TYR A 222 -8.59 8.00 -12.53
N PRO A 223 -8.47 7.68 -13.84
CA PRO A 223 -9.54 7.97 -14.81
C PRO A 223 -10.81 7.12 -14.65
N VAL A 224 -10.77 6.06 -13.84
CA VAL A 224 -11.95 5.22 -13.55
C VAL A 224 -12.58 5.61 -12.21
N ARG A 225 -11.79 5.79 -11.14
CA ARG A 225 -12.30 6.19 -9.82
C ARG A 225 -12.99 7.55 -9.83
N THR A 226 -12.50 8.50 -10.63
CA THR A 226 -13.10 9.84 -10.76
C THR A 226 -14.47 9.81 -11.44
N ARG A 227 -14.69 8.89 -12.38
CA ARG A 227 -15.93 8.77 -13.15
C ARG A 227 -16.99 7.89 -12.46
N VAL A 228 -16.56 6.82 -11.79
CA VAL A 228 -17.47 5.83 -11.18
C VAL A 228 -17.52 6.01 -9.66
N LYS A 229 -18.60 6.60 -9.16
CA LYS A 229 -18.81 6.88 -7.72
C LYS A 229 -18.58 5.66 -6.82
N PHE A 230 -19.03 4.47 -7.24
CA PHE A 230 -18.78 3.21 -6.53
C PHE A 230 -17.29 2.87 -6.40
N ILE A 231 -16.48 3.14 -7.42
CA ILE A 231 -15.04 2.89 -7.38
C ILE A 231 -14.30 3.92 -6.51
N LYS A 232 -14.71 5.20 -6.50
CA LYS A 232 -14.21 6.18 -5.51
C LYS A 232 -14.50 5.74 -4.07
N PHE A 233 -15.69 5.19 -3.84
CA PHE A 233 -16.14 4.67 -2.55
C PHE A 233 -15.33 3.44 -2.10
N VAL A 234 -15.09 2.47 -2.99
CA VAL A 234 -14.19 1.32 -2.74
C VAL A 234 -12.77 1.76 -2.42
N PHE A 235 -12.18 2.64 -3.24
CA PHE A 235 -10.79 3.08 -3.09
C PHE A 235 -10.50 3.67 -1.71
N ALA A 236 -11.45 4.42 -1.14
CA ALA A 236 -11.26 5.08 0.15
C ALA A 236 -11.45 4.17 1.38
N GLY A 237 -11.86 2.90 1.18
CA GLY A 237 -11.68 1.85 2.19
C GLY A 237 -10.22 1.42 2.37
N LEU A 238 -9.35 1.75 1.40
CA LEU A 238 -7.93 1.42 1.34
C LEU A 238 -6.99 2.62 1.55
N ASP A 239 -7.49 3.86 1.36
CA ASP A 239 -6.68 5.06 1.22
C ASP A 239 -6.09 5.59 2.53
N ARG A 240 -4.93 5.05 2.91
CA ARG A 240 -4.09 5.50 4.02
C ARG A 240 -3.67 6.98 3.84
N PRO A 241 -4.02 7.88 4.78
CA PRO A 241 -3.60 9.28 4.73
C PRO A 241 -2.08 9.48 4.63
N GLU A 242 -1.30 8.60 5.26
CA GLU A 242 0.17 8.63 5.23
C GLU A 242 0.81 8.22 3.89
N ASP A 243 0.04 7.61 2.99
CA ASP A 243 0.52 7.09 1.69
C ASP A 243 0.12 8.00 0.51
N ARG A 244 -0.71 9.03 0.74
CA ARG A 244 -1.22 9.97 -0.28
C ARG A 244 -0.10 10.79 -0.97
N PRO A 245 -0.25 11.15 -2.26
CA PRO A 245 -1.25 10.67 -3.23
C PRO A 245 -0.93 9.27 -3.79
N ASN A 246 0.16 8.63 -3.33
CA ASN A 246 0.75 7.44 -3.92
C ASN A 246 0.11 6.12 -3.42
N THR A 247 -1.02 6.15 -2.73
CA THR A 247 -1.65 4.97 -2.10
C THR A 247 -1.84 3.81 -3.08
N LEU A 248 -2.33 4.08 -4.30
CA LEU A 248 -2.47 3.06 -5.35
C LEU A 248 -1.11 2.55 -5.87
N LYS A 249 -0.09 3.41 -5.93
CA LYS A 249 1.26 3.04 -6.34
C LYS A 249 1.92 2.07 -5.37
N TRP A 250 1.81 2.36 -4.08
CA TRP A 250 2.29 1.48 -3.03
C TRP A 250 1.54 0.14 -3.05
N LEU A 251 0.20 0.18 -3.06
CA LEU A 251 -0.64 -1.03 -3.10
C LEU A 251 -0.36 -1.92 -4.33
N MET A 252 -0.30 -1.34 -5.53
CA MET A 252 -0.07 -2.11 -6.77
C MET A 252 1.35 -2.66 -6.85
N THR A 253 2.38 -1.91 -6.44
CA THR A 253 3.77 -2.44 -6.44
C THR A 253 3.97 -3.52 -5.37
N GLN A 254 3.37 -3.33 -4.18
CA GLN A 254 3.34 -4.32 -3.09
C GLN A 254 2.73 -5.66 -3.56
N ILE A 255 1.55 -5.62 -4.19
CA ILE A 255 0.84 -6.82 -4.66
C ILE A 255 1.55 -7.46 -5.86
N PHE A 256 1.92 -6.67 -6.87
CA PHE A 256 2.57 -7.16 -8.09
C PHE A 256 3.88 -7.91 -7.78
N LEU A 257 4.77 -7.31 -6.98
CA LEU A 257 6.04 -7.95 -6.62
C LEU A 257 5.81 -9.21 -5.78
N GLY A 258 4.82 -9.20 -4.86
CA GLY A 258 4.41 -10.38 -4.12
C GLY A 258 4.02 -11.54 -5.05
N TYR A 259 3.18 -11.29 -6.06
CA TYR A 259 2.79 -12.32 -7.03
C TYR A 259 3.93 -12.79 -7.93
N VAL A 260 4.83 -11.89 -8.37
CA VAL A 260 6.02 -12.26 -9.15
C VAL A 260 6.95 -13.19 -8.35
N ILE A 261 7.17 -12.88 -7.07
CA ILE A 261 7.95 -13.74 -6.15
C ILE A 261 7.28 -15.11 -6.00
N ILE A 262 5.98 -15.15 -5.70
CA ILE A 262 5.24 -16.40 -5.51
C ILE A 262 5.27 -17.27 -6.78
N LEU A 263 5.07 -16.68 -7.96
CA LEU A 263 5.14 -17.39 -9.25
C LEU A 263 6.56 -17.92 -9.52
N ALA A 264 7.61 -17.12 -9.28
CA ALA A 264 8.99 -17.55 -9.50
C ALA A 264 9.38 -18.74 -8.61
N PHE A 265 8.99 -18.75 -7.33
CA PHE A 265 9.24 -19.89 -6.45
C PHE A 265 8.32 -21.09 -6.74
N GLN A 266 7.05 -20.88 -7.11
CA GLN A 266 6.18 -21.97 -7.56
C GLN A 266 6.73 -22.66 -8.83
N TRP A 267 7.21 -21.87 -9.80
CA TRP A 267 7.91 -22.36 -10.99
C TRP A 267 9.17 -23.14 -10.61
N TYR A 268 10.04 -22.56 -9.77
CA TYR A 268 11.28 -23.20 -9.32
C TYR A 268 11.02 -24.57 -8.66
N PHE A 269 10.14 -24.64 -7.66
CA PHE A 269 9.84 -25.90 -6.96
C PHE A 269 9.06 -26.90 -7.84
N THR A 270 8.42 -26.45 -8.91
CA THR A 270 7.79 -27.34 -9.89
C THR A 270 8.85 -28.11 -10.68
N TYR A 271 9.78 -27.41 -11.34
CA TYR A 271 10.76 -28.05 -12.23
C TYR A 271 12.01 -28.57 -11.51
N MET A 272 12.54 -27.84 -10.52
CA MET A 272 13.83 -28.16 -9.88
C MET A 272 13.71 -29.13 -8.70
N HIS A 273 12.50 -29.31 -8.14
CA HIS A 273 12.26 -30.10 -6.93
C HIS A 273 11.04 -31.05 -7.05
N ASN A 274 10.81 -31.59 -8.25
CA ASN A 274 9.79 -32.62 -8.53
C ASN A 274 8.35 -32.28 -8.06
N GLY A 275 7.98 -31.00 -8.03
CA GLY A 275 6.63 -30.52 -7.74
C GLY A 275 6.17 -30.60 -6.28
N THR A 276 6.75 -31.45 -5.43
CA THR A 276 6.27 -31.65 -4.03
C THR A 276 6.39 -30.39 -3.18
N ALA A 277 7.49 -29.64 -3.32
CA ALA A 277 7.74 -28.41 -2.57
C ALA A 277 6.89 -27.21 -3.05
N SER A 278 6.23 -27.28 -4.21
CA SER A 278 5.42 -26.18 -4.77
C SER A 278 4.30 -25.70 -3.84
N LEU A 279 3.78 -26.60 -2.99
CA LEU A 279 2.74 -26.28 -2.01
C LEU A 279 3.29 -25.56 -0.77
N LEU A 280 4.57 -25.73 -0.43
CA LEU A 280 5.18 -25.08 0.74
C LEU A 280 5.23 -23.55 0.57
N VAL A 281 5.24 -23.04 -0.67
CA VAL A 281 5.13 -21.61 -1.00
C VAL A 281 3.84 -20.98 -0.42
N PHE A 282 2.79 -21.75 -0.13
CA PHE A 282 1.61 -21.22 0.53
C PHE A 282 1.80 -20.91 2.03
N ILE A 283 2.87 -21.40 2.69
CA ILE A 283 3.19 -21.07 4.08
C ILE A 283 3.43 -19.55 4.25
N PRO A 284 4.38 -18.90 3.56
CA PRO A 284 4.56 -17.44 3.65
C PRO A 284 3.34 -16.65 3.16
N VAL A 285 2.56 -17.19 2.21
CA VAL A 285 1.31 -16.57 1.77
C VAL A 285 0.29 -16.49 2.91
N LEU A 286 0.10 -17.58 3.66
CA LEU A 286 -0.79 -17.63 4.82
C LEU A 286 -0.27 -16.77 5.99
N VAL A 287 1.05 -16.78 6.25
CA VAL A 287 1.67 -15.92 7.28
C VAL A 287 1.53 -14.43 6.95
N THR A 288 1.60 -14.04 5.68
CA THR A 288 1.41 -12.65 5.25
C THR A 288 -0.06 -12.23 5.23
N GLY A 289 -0.96 -13.12 4.77
CA GLY A 289 -2.40 -12.81 4.71
C GLY A 289 -3.07 -12.78 6.08
N ILE A 290 -2.69 -13.68 6.98
CA ILE A 290 -3.33 -13.88 8.29
C ILE A 290 -2.46 -13.31 9.41
N GLY A 291 -1.16 -13.61 9.44
CA GLY A 291 -0.23 -13.11 10.47
C GLY A 291 -0.07 -11.60 10.44
N ASP A 292 0.48 -11.04 9.35
CA ASP A 292 0.55 -9.57 9.18
C ASP A 292 -0.85 -8.93 9.15
N GLY A 293 -1.84 -9.60 8.54
CA GLY A 293 -3.24 -9.14 8.52
C GLY A 293 -3.82 -8.88 9.92
N LEU A 294 -3.47 -9.70 10.91
CA LEU A 294 -3.93 -9.58 12.30
C LEU A 294 -2.94 -8.85 13.21
N ALA A 295 -1.65 -8.77 12.87
CA ALA A 295 -0.61 -8.15 13.70
C ALA A 295 -0.89 -6.68 14.05
N GLU A 296 -1.39 -5.88 13.11
CA GLU A 296 -1.77 -4.47 13.35
C GLU A 296 -3.00 -4.37 14.28
N PRO A 297 -4.16 -5.02 14.01
CA PRO A 297 -5.29 -5.06 14.95
C PRO A 297 -4.97 -5.60 16.35
N VAL A 298 -4.21 -6.70 16.46
CA VAL A 298 -3.78 -7.28 17.74
C VAL A 298 -2.84 -6.33 18.48
N GLY A 299 -1.86 -5.75 17.77
CA GLY A 299 -0.92 -4.79 18.31
C GLY A 299 -1.56 -3.49 18.77
N VAL A 300 -2.66 -3.05 18.17
CA VAL A 300 -3.42 -1.87 18.62
C VAL A 300 -4.32 -2.20 19.83
N ARG A 301 -4.96 -3.37 19.87
CA ARG A 301 -5.92 -3.72 20.94
C ARG A 301 -5.28 -4.30 22.20
N PHE A 302 -4.24 -5.12 22.05
CA PHE A 302 -3.61 -5.88 23.13
C PHE A 302 -2.12 -5.55 23.31
N GLY A 303 -1.53 -4.75 22.41
CA GLY A 303 -0.09 -4.53 22.37
C GLY A 303 0.43 -3.62 23.48
N ALA A 304 0.60 -4.13 24.70
CA ALA A 304 1.16 -3.38 25.83
C ALA A 304 2.67 -3.15 25.66
N HIS A 305 3.39 -4.13 25.13
CA HIS A 305 4.86 -4.09 25.03
C HIS A 305 5.30 -3.49 23.69
N LYS A 306 5.38 -2.15 23.64
CA LYS A 306 5.85 -1.42 22.46
C LYS A 306 7.37 -1.49 22.31
N TYR A 307 7.83 -1.58 21.06
CA TYR A 307 9.24 -1.41 20.69
C TYR A 307 9.36 -0.59 19.40
N SER A 308 10.53 0.02 19.17
CA SER A 308 10.80 0.80 17.96
C SER A 308 11.70 0.03 17.00
N ALA A 309 11.21 -0.26 15.80
CA ALA A 309 12.00 -0.84 14.72
C ALA A 309 12.42 0.25 13.71
N TYR A 310 13.52 0.00 12.99
CA TYR A 310 13.91 0.78 11.81
C TYR A 310 13.50 0.02 10.56
N ALA A 311 12.90 0.71 9.59
CA ALA A 311 12.59 0.11 8.29
C ALA A 311 13.86 -0.09 7.46
N LEU A 312 13.98 -1.24 6.79
CA LEU A 312 15.08 -1.51 5.87
C LEU A 312 15.11 -0.42 4.78
N CYS A 313 16.30 0.11 4.50
CA CYS A 313 16.54 1.23 3.59
C CYS A 313 15.85 2.57 3.98
N SER A 314 15.43 2.77 5.24
CA SER A 314 14.92 4.07 5.70
C SER A 314 15.23 4.40 7.17
N ASN A 315 15.66 5.63 7.43
CA ASN A 315 15.89 6.12 8.80
C ASN A 315 14.60 6.38 9.61
N LYS A 316 13.42 6.09 9.04
CA LYS A 316 12.13 6.16 9.74
C LYS A 316 12.04 5.06 10.81
N LYS A 317 11.78 5.45 12.05
CA LYS A 317 11.40 4.56 13.15
C LYS A 317 9.91 4.28 13.09
N TYR A 318 9.52 3.02 13.32
CA TYR A 318 8.14 2.58 13.42
C TYR A 318 7.90 1.92 14.79
N THR A 319 6.85 2.35 15.49
CA THR A 319 6.43 1.71 16.74
C THR A 319 5.69 0.41 16.42
N ARG A 320 6.23 -0.72 16.87
CA ARG A 320 5.63 -2.05 16.82
C ARG A 320 5.32 -2.54 18.24
N SER A 321 4.78 -3.75 18.36
CA SER A 321 4.40 -4.35 19.64
C SER A 321 4.62 -5.86 19.62
N LEU A 322 5.19 -6.40 20.69
CA LEU A 322 5.55 -7.82 20.80
C LEU A 322 4.35 -8.75 20.56
N GLU A 323 3.16 -8.32 20.94
CA GLU A 323 1.90 -9.06 20.80
C GLU A 323 1.44 -9.16 19.33
N GLY A 324 1.74 -8.14 18.52
CA GLY A 324 1.52 -8.17 17.06
C GLY A 324 2.54 -9.07 16.37
N SER A 325 3.82 -8.94 16.73
CA SER A 325 4.91 -9.78 16.22
C SER A 325 4.72 -11.26 16.62
N LEU A 326 4.20 -11.54 17.82
CA LEU A 326 3.81 -12.87 18.28
C LEU A 326 2.67 -13.46 17.43
N CYS A 327 1.76 -12.64 16.90
CA CYS A 327 0.74 -13.10 15.97
C CYS A 327 1.34 -13.59 14.64
N VAL A 328 2.37 -12.91 14.12
CA VAL A 328 3.15 -13.37 12.94
C VAL A 328 3.90 -14.66 13.25
N TYR A 329 4.59 -14.71 14.40
CA TYR A 329 5.33 -15.90 14.86
C TYR A 329 4.42 -17.13 14.99
N LEU A 330 3.31 -17.02 15.73
CA LEU A 330 2.35 -18.12 15.92
C LEU A 330 1.70 -18.53 14.61
N SER A 331 1.41 -17.59 13.70
CA SER A 331 0.96 -17.92 12.34
C SER A 331 2.00 -18.75 11.59
N GLY A 332 3.29 -18.40 11.68
CA GLY A 332 4.40 -19.17 11.12
C GLY A 332 4.45 -20.60 11.65
N VAL A 333 4.40 -20.77 12.98
CA VAL A 333 4.39 -22.08 13.65
C VAL A 333 3.19 -22.91 13.22
N VAL A 334 1.98 -22.34 13.25
CA VAL A 334 0.73 -23.04 12.91
C VAL A 334 0.72 -23.44 11.44
N PHE A 335 1.00 -22.54 10.50
CA PHE A 335 0.94 -22.87 9.07
C PHE A 335 2.07 -23.81 8.63
N THR A 336 3.27 -23.72 9.22
CA THR A 336 4.30 -24.75 8.99
C THR A 336 3.83 -26.11 9.51
N GLY A 337 3.19 -26.15 10.69
CA GLY A 337 2.55 -27.35 11.26
C GLY A 337 1.47 -27.96 10.37
N CYS A 338 0.55 -27.14 9.83
CA CYS A 338 -0.51 -27.60 8.92
C CYS A 338 0.04 -28.27 7.64
N PHE A 339 1.22 -27.85 7.17
CA PHE A 339 1.89 -28.39 5.98
C PHE A 339 2.88 -29.53 6.30
N PHE A 340 2.88 -30.09 7.52
CA PHE A 340 3.76 -31.21 7.95
C PHE A 340 3.80 -32.41 6.99
N ASN A 341 2.68 -32.72 6.33
CA ASN A 341 2.58 -33.84 5.38
C ASN A 341 3.04 -33.49 3.95
N ASN A 342 3.41 -32.23 3.68
CA ASN A 342 3.95 -31.78 2.40
C ASN A 342 5.49 -31.73 2.37
N PHE A 343 6.16 -31.86 3.53
CA PHE A 343 7.61 -31.97 3.60
C PHE A 343 8.07 -33.40 3.28
N THR A 344 8.87 -33.57 2.22
CA THR A 344 9.43 -34.86 1.81
C THR A 344 10.37 -35.45 2.88
N GLN A 345 11.16 -34.62 3.55
CA GLN A 345 12.00 -35.02 4.68
C GLN A 345 11.48 -34.44 6.00
N ARG A 346 11.55 -35.22 7.09
CA ARG A 346 11.21 -34.71 8.44
C ARG A 346 12.20 -33.67 8.96
N VAL A 347 13.46 -33.71 8.51
CA VAL A 347 14.47 -32.67 8.82
C VAL A 347 14.02 -31.32 8.25
N HIS A 348 13.58 -31.27 6.99
CA HIS A 348 13.09 -30.05 6.36
C HIS A 348 11.95 -29.41 7.15
N PHE A 349 11.01 -30.21 7.64
CA PHE A 349 9.92 -29.71 8.49
C PHE A 349 10.46 -29.07 9.78
N TRP A 350 11.30 -29.77 10.55
CA TRP A 350 11.78 -29.26 11.85
C TRP A 350 12.66 -28.03 11.68
N VAL A 351 13.53 -27.98 10.67
CA VAL A 351 14.33 -26.78 10.37
C VAL A 351 13.43 -25.63 9.93
N THR A 352 12.45 -25.86 9.06
CA THR A 352 11.49 -24.80 8.67
C THR A 352 10.70 -24.29 9.88
N LEU A 353 10.23 -25.18 10.76
CA LEU A 353 9.46 -24.80 11.95
C LEU A 353 10.29 -23.97 12.94
N LEU A 354 11.59 -24.21 13.03
CA LEU A 354 12.50 -23.47 13.90
C LEU A 354 12.99 -22.15 13.28
N VAL A 355 13.17 -22.09 11.95
CA VAL A 355 13.83 -20.97 11.26
C VAL A 355 12.83 -19.99 10.61
N LEU A 356 11.74 -20.48 10.01
CA LEU A 356 10.78 -19.63 9.29
C LEU A 356 10.02 -18.67 10.22
N PRO A 357 9.45 -19.09 11.37
CA PRO A 357 8.66 -18.18 12.21
C PRO A 357 9.48 -17.01 12.81
N PRO A 358 10.71 -17.20 13.33
CA PRO A 358 11.57 -16.08 13.72
C PRO A 358 11.88 -15.14 12.55
N LEU A 359 12.29 -15.66 11.39
CA LEU A 359 12.70 -14.82 10.27
C LEU A 359 11.54 -14.05 9.64
N MET A 360 10.33 -14.64 9.56
CA MET A 360 9.12 -13.92 9.14
C MET A 360 8.75 -12.81 10.14
N THR A 361 8.96 -13.03 11.44
CA THR A 361 8.69 -12.04 12.48
C THR A 361 9.68 -10.87 12.42
N VAL A 362 10.97 -11.15 12.18
CA VAL A 362 12.00 -10.12 11.93
C VAL A 362 11.72 -9.38 10.61
N ALA A 363 11.28 -10.09 9.56
CA ALA A 363 10.98 -9.48 8.27
C ALA A 363 9.78 -8.53 8.33
N GLU A 364 8.73 -8.83 9.11
CA GLU A 364 7.64 -7.89 9.38
C GLU A 364 8.18 -6.61 10.03
N ALA A 365 8.88 -6.76 11.16
CA ALA A 365 9.37 -5.65 11.97
C ALA A 365 10.37 -4.73 11.23
N VAL A 366 11.18 -5.29 10.33
CA VAL A 366 12.25 -4.60 9.59
C VAL A 366 11.83 -4.23 8.17
N SER A 367 10.62 -4.58 7.71
CA SER A 367 10.18 -4.33 6.33
C SER A 367 10.27 -2.84 5.90
N PRO A 368 10.59 -2.54 4.63
CA PRO A 368 10.51 -1.17 4.11
C PRO A 368 9.07 -0.66 4.11
N HIS A 369 8.88 0.66 4.22
CA HIS A 369 7.55 1.30 4.21
C HIS A 369 6.69 0.81 3.04
N THR A 370 5.49 0.30 3.33
CA THR A 370 4.53 -0.29 2.35
C THR A 370 5.04 -1.46 1.49
N TRP A 371 6.22 -2.02 1.77
CA TRP A 371 6.76 -3.18 1.07
C TRP A 371 6.83 -4.43 1.98
N ASP A 372 6.00 -4.44 3.04
CA ASP A 372 5.81 -5.55 3.98
C ASP A 372 5.58 -6.90 3.26
N THR A 373 4.60 -6.95 2.36
CA THR A 373 4.18 -8.17 1.65
C THR A 373 5.28 -8.77 0.76
N PRO A 374 5.86 -8.07 -0.23
CA PRO A 374 6.89 -8.68 -1.07
C PRO A 374 8.14 -9.07 -0.27
N PHE A 375 8.47 -8.34 0.81
CA PHE A 375 9.58 -8.70 1.68
C PHE A 375 9.29 -9.98 2.48
N LEU A 376 8.11 -10.10 3.10
CA LEU A 376 7.66 -11.31 3.80
C LEU A 376 7.58 -12.54 2.86
N MET A 377 7.00 -12.38 1.67
CA MET A 377 6.95 -13.45 0.67
C MET A 377 8.37 -13.89 0.28
N LEU A 378 9.28 -12.95 0.01
CA LEU A 378 10.66 -13.26 -0.36
C LEU A 378 11.40 -13.97 0.77
N THR A 379 11.33 -13.47 2.01
CA THR A 379 12.01 -14.10 3.16
C THR A 379 11.53 -15.53 3.37
N GLY A 380 10.22 -15.77 3.45
CA GLY A 380 9.71 -17.12 3.71
C GLY A 380 9.96 -18.10 2.56
N CYS A 381 9.87 -17.63 1.31
CA CYS A 381 10.25 -18.45 0.14
C CYS A 381 11.74 -18.78 0.11
N LEU A 382 12.63 -17.83 0.45
CA LEU A 382 14.07 -18.06 0.57
C LEU A 382 14.41 -19.03 1.69
N VAL A 383 13.67 -19.02 2.81
CA VAL A 383 13.86 -20.02 3.89
C VAL A 383 13.48 -21.43 3.41
N ILE A 384 12.31 -21.59 2.79
CA ILE A 384 11.89 -22.89 2.24
C ILE A 384 12.89 -23.39 1.17
N TRP A 385 13.38 -22.48 0.33
CA TRP A 385 14.38 -22.75 -0.68
C TRP A 385 15.71 -23.20 -0.07
N ALA A 386 16.26 -22.46 0.90
CA ALA A 386 17.50 -22.81 1.58
C ALA A 386 17.39 -24.17 2.31
N VAL A 387 16.25 -24.45 2.94
CA VAL A 387 15.99 -25.72 3.62
C VAL A 387 15.87 -26.90 2.63
N SER A 388 15.51 -26.66 1.36
CA SER A 388 15.42 -27.72 0.35
C SER A 388 16.78 -28.26 -0.14
N PHE A 389 17.90 -27.68 0.31
CA PHE A 389 19.27 -28.20 0.06
C PHE A 389 19.85 -29.01 1.24
N LEU A 390 19.06 -29.28 2.29
CA LEU A 390 19.44 -30.08 3.46
C LEU A 390 19.05 -31.57 3.33
#